data_AF-A0A920J8J9-F1
#
_entry.id   AF-A0A920J8J9-F1
#
_cell.length_a   1.000
_cell.length_b   1.000
_cell.length_c   1.000
_cell.angle_alpha   90.00
_cell.angle_beta   90.00
_cell.angle_gamma   90.00
#
_symmetry.space_group_name_H-M   'P 1'
#
loop_
_entity.id
_entity.type
_entity.pdbx_description
1 polymer ?
#
loop_
_entity_poly.entity_id
_entity_poly.type
_entity_poly.pdbx_seq_one_letter_code
_entity_poly.pdbx_strand_id
1 'polypeptide(L)'
;MITVLSPAKTLDYSANYNDTHSVPSFLKKSGELVKELKQKEPSEIASLMGLSDKLASLNFDRYQSWKAEKKISDNSKPALLVFKGDVYQGLQAEDFKKGDLNFAQKHLRILSGLYGAFKSPLML
;
A
#
# COMPACT_ATOMS: atom_id res chain seq x y z
N MET A 1 -9.23 -13.11 17.04
CA MET A 1 -8.25 -12.04 17.36
C MET A 1 -7.79 -11.39 16.06
N ILE A 2 -7.69 -10.06 16.00
CA ILE A 2 -7.19 -9.28 14.86
C ILE A 2 -6.06 -8.37 15.34
N THR A 3 -4.92 -8.41 14.65
CA THR A 3 -3.78 -7.52 14.83
C THR A 3 -3.82 -6.43 13.76
N VAL A 4 -3.57 -5.19 14.13
CA VAL A 4 -3.61 -4.03 13.23
C VAL A 4 -2.24 -3.36 13.20
N LEU A 5 -1.71 -3.16 12.00
CA LEU A 5 -0.46 -2.45 11.75
C LEU A 5 -0.72 -1.11 11.06
N SER A 6 0.13 -0.13 11.37
CA SER A 6 0.24 1.11 10.62
C SER A 6 0.92 0.87 9.26
N PRO A 7 0.61 1.67 8.23
CA PRO A 7 1.35 1.62 6.97
C PRO A 7 2.77 2.16 7.16
N ALA A 8 3.68 1.81 6.25
CA ALA A 8 5.01 2.42 6.20
C ALA A 8 5.10 3.50 5.10
N LYS A 9 6.02 4.46 5.29
CA LYS A 9 6.28 5.52 4.28
C LYS A 9 7.13 4.99 3.12
N THR A 10 8.01 4.05 3.40
CA THR A 10 8.91 3.46 2.41
C THR A 10 8.25 2.26 1.75
N LEU A 11 8.30 2.23 0.43
CA LEU A 11 7.72 1.17 -0.41
C LEU A 11 8.84 0.56 -1.25
N ASP A 12 8.91 -0.76 -1.27
CA ASP A 12 9.84 -1.53 -2.07
C ASP A 12 9.08 -2.52 -2.97
N TYR A 13 9.08 -2.23 -4.27
CA TYR A 13 8.42 -3.05 -5.27
C TYR A 13 9.38 -4.07 -5.92
N SER A 14 10.58 -4.28 -5.40
CA SER A 14 11.55 -5.24 -5.98
C SER A 14 11.14 -6.70 -5.80
N ALA A 15 10.37 -7.02 -4.76
CA ALA A 15 9.98 -8.39 -4.46
C ALA A 15 9.03 -8.94 -5.53
N ASN A 16 9.34 -10.13 -6.06
CA ASN A 16 8.45 -10.86 -6.96
C ASN A 16 7.54 -11.79 -6.15
N TYR A 17 6.24 -11.73 -6.41
CA TYR A 17 5.25 -12.55 -5.72
C TYR A 17 4.21 -13.03 -6.72
N ASN A 18 4.07 -14.36 -6.82
CA ASN A 18 3.17 -15.03 -7.77
C ASN A 18 2.06 -15.84 -7.08
N ASP A 19 1.94 -15.73 -5.75
CA ASP A 19 0.94 -16.44 -4.97
C ASP A 19 -0.40 -15.69 -4.90
N THR A 20 -1.40 -16.33 -4.30
CA THR A 20 -2.73 -15.74 -4.13
C THR A 20 -2.68 -14.40 -3.40
N HIS A 21 -3.32 -13.40 -3.98
CA HIS A 21 -3.50 -12.06 -3.43
C HIS A 21 -4.98 -11.74 -3.26
N SER A 22 -5.27 -10.70 -2.50
CA SER A 22 -6.62 -10.14 -2.43
C SER A 22 -6.68 -8.72 -3.02
N VAL A 23 -7.90 -8.23 -3.26
CA VAL A 23 -8.17 -6.90 -3.84
C VAL A 23 -8.71 -5.95 -2.76
N PRO A 24 -8.30 -4.67 -2.73
CA PRO A 24 -8.76 -3.75 -1.68
C PRO A 24 -10.26 -3.57 -1.69
N SER A 25 -10.88 -3.67 -0.51
CA SER A 25 -12.34 -3.59 -0.37
C SER A 25 -12.90 -2.18 -0.66
N PHE A 26 -12.07 -1.15 -0.58
CA PHE A 26 -12.47 0.25 -0.74
C PHE A 26 -11.93 0.92 -2.01
N LEU A 27 -11.55 0.16 -3.04
CA LEU A 27 -10.98 0.71 -4.29
C LEU A 27 -11.82 1.84 -4.91
N LYS A 28 -13.16 1.76 -4.83
CA LYS A 28 -14.03 2.83 -5.33
C LYS A 28 -13.78 4.16 -4.60
N LYS A 29 -13.73 4.12 -3.26
CA LYS A 29 -13.47 5.30 -2.41
C LYS A 29 -12.04 5.81 -2.61
N SER A 30 -11.08 4.89 -2.79
CA SER A 30 -9.70 5.26 -3.15
C SER A 30 -9.66 6.04 -4.47
N GLY A 31 -10.45 5.62 -5.47
CA GLY A 31 -10.56 6.33 -6.74
C GLY A 31 -11.14 7.73 -6.60
N GLU A 32 -12.12 7.93 -5.70
CA GLU A 32 -12.66 9.26 -5.37
C GLU A 32 -11.58 10.18 -4.79
N LEU A 33 -10.80 9.67 -3.81
CA LEU A 33 -9.68 10.42 -3.22
C LEU A 33 -8.58 10.73 -4.23
N VAL A 34 -8.15 9.74 -5.02
CA VAL A 34 -7.11 9.94 -6.04
C VAL A 34 -7.55 10.96 -7.10
N LYS A 35 -8.84 10.98 -7.45
CA LYS A 35 -9.36 11.96 -8.41
C LYS A 35 -9.15 13.39 -7.93
N GLU A 36 -9.36 13.66 -6.65
CA GLU A 36 -9.09 14.97 -6.05
C GLU A 36 -7.58 15.25 -5.97
N LEU A 37 -6.78 14.26 -5.56
CA LEU A 37 -5.32 14.40 -5.45
C LEU A 37 -4.64 14.64 -6.80
N LYS A 38 -5.17 14.08 -7.90
CA LYS A 38 -4.68 14.31 -9.27
C LYS A 38 -4.81 15.75 -9.76
N GLN A 39 -5.68 16.54 -9.13
CA GLN A 39 -5.91 17.95 -9.48
C GLN A 39 -4.96 18.90 -8.74
N LYS A 40 -4.16 18.38 -7.80
CA LYS A 40 -3.25 19.19 -6.98
C LYS A 40 -1.87 19.27 -7.60
N GLU A 41 -1.28 20.44 -7.56
CA GLU A 41 0.12 20.64 -7.91
C GLU A 41 1.05 20.04 -6.83
N PRO A 42 2.31 19.67 -7.17
CA PRO A 42 3.26 19.13 -6.21
C PRO A 42 3.43 20.00 -4.94
N SER A 43 3.41 21.32 -5.07
CA SER A 43 3.51 22.26 -3.92
C SER A 43 2.30 22.17 -2.98
N GLU A 44 1.10 21.97 -3.52
CA GLU A 44 -0.12 21.78 -2.72
C GLU A 44 -0.09 20.43 -1.99
N ILE A 45 0.43 19.38 -2.65
CA ILE A 45 0.65 18.07 -2.03
C ILE A 45 1.68 18.18 -0.89
N ALA A 46 2.77 18.91 -1.12
CA ALA A 46 3.81 19.15 -0.12
C ALA A 46 3.22 19.79 1.15
N SER A 47 2.45 20.86 0.97
CA SER A 47 1.79 21.58 2.06
C SER A 47 0.74 20.73 2.78
N LEU A 48 -0.12 20.04 2.03
CA LEU A 48 -1.19 19.20 2.57
C LEU A 48 -0.66 18.05 3.44
N MET A 49 0.47 17.45 3.05
CA MET A 49 1.00 16.24 3.68
C MET A 49 2.25 16.49 4.53
N GLY A 50 2.74 17.74 4.60
CA GLY A 50 3.99 18.09 5.29
C GLY A 50 5.20 17.36 4.70
N LEU A 51 5.30 17.30 3.37
CA LEU A 51 6.35 16.58 2.65
C LEU A 51 7.44 17.52 2.14
N SER A 52 8.63 16.99 1.93
CA SER A 52 9.67 17.66 1.14
C SER A 52 9.29 17.69 -0.34
N ASP A 53 9.84 18.63 -1.10
CA ASP A 53 9.58 18.78 -2.54
C ASP A 53 9.80 17.47 -3.31
N LYS A 54 10.90 16.76 -3.00
CA LYS A 54 11.21 15.46 -3.61
C LYS A 54 10.11 14.43 -3.36
N LEU A 55 9.61 14.34 -2.13
CA LEU A 55 8.53 13.41 -1.78
C LEU A 55 7.19 13.86 -2.36
N ALA A 56 6.96 15.16 -2.49
CA ALA A 56 5.76 15.70 -3.09
C ALA A 56 5.69 15.42 -4.59
N SER A 57 6.78 15.64 -5.34
CA SER A 57 6.87 15.25 -6.76
C SER A 57 6.68 13.74 -6.95
N LEU A 58 7.31 12.92 -6.11
CA LEU A 58 7.12 11.47 -6.15
C LEU A 58 5.66 11.06 -5.93
N ASN A 59 4.98 11.67 -4.95
CA ASN A 59 3.57 11.36 -4.70
C ASN A 59 2.64 11.90 -5.78
N PHE A 60 2.95 13.06 -6.36
CA PHE A 60 2.25 13.58 -7.53
C PHE A 60 2.28 12.56 -8.67
N ASP A 61 3.47 12.07 -9.05
CA ASP A 61 3.63 11.08 -10.11
C ASP A 61 2.89 9.77 -9.79
N ARG A 62 2.93 9.33 -8.53
CA ARG A 62 2.16 8.17 -8.04
C ARG A 62 0.66 8.39 -8.20
N TYR A 63 0.14 9.56 -7.84
CA TYR A 63 -1.28 9.86 -8.03
C TYR A 63 -1.63 9.86 -9.51
N GLN A 64 -0.83 10.49 -10.37
CA GLN A 64 -1.09 10.52 -11.82
C GLN A 64 -1.12 9.12 -12.45
N SER A 65 -0.14 8.28 -12.08
CA SER A 65 -0.01 6.90 -12.56
C SER A 65 -0.99 5.92 -11.90
N TRP A 66 -1.63 6.29 -10.79
CA TRP A 66 -2.53 5.42 -10.06
C TRP A 66 -3.70 4.92 -10.92
N LYS A 67 -3.96 3.63 -10.82
CA LYS A 67 -5.08 2.91 -11.42
C LYS A 67 -5.71 2.00 -10.38
N ALA A 68 -7.02 1.77 -10.50
CA ALA A 68 -7.75 0.85 -9.64
C ALA A 68 -7.46 -0.62 -10.03
N GLU A 69 -6.20 -1.03 -9.90
CA GLU A 69 -5.74 -2.35 -10.32
C GLU A 69 -6.29 -3.46 -9.40
N LYS A 70 -6.65 -4.59 -10.02
CA LYS A 70 -7.17 -5.79 -9.34
C LYS A 70 -6.27 -7.00 -9.56
N LYS A 71 -5.17 -6.82 -10.28
CA LYS A 71 -4.18 -7.86 -10.60
C LYS A 71 -2.80 -7.37 -10.21
N ILE A 72 -1.89 -8.30 -10.00
CA ILE A 72 -0.48 -8.00 -9.74
C ILE A 72 0.11 -7.36 -10.99
N SER A 73 0.88 -6.29 -10.80
CA SER A 73 1.65 -5.60 -11.83
C SER A 73 2.90 -5.00 -11.20
N ASP A 74 3.71 -4.32 -12.01
CA ASP A 74 4.87 -3.58 -11.50
C ASP A 74 4.47 -2.51 -10.47
N ASN A 75 3.24 -2.01 -10.55
CA ASN A 75 2.71 -0.95 -9.68
C ASN A 75 1.67 -1.47 -8.67
N SER A 76 1.41 -2.77 -8.63
CA SER A 76 0.37 -3.38 -7.80
C SER A 76 0.90 -4.67 -7.18
N LYS A 77 1.36 -4.60 -5.93
CA LYS A 77 1.99 -5.73 -5.21
C LYS A 77 1.48 -5.84 -3.77
N PRO A 78 1.54 -7.03 -3.13
CA PRO A 78 1.06 -7.18 -1.76
C PRO A 78 1.74 -6.24 -0.76
N ALA A 79 0.94 -5.43 -0.06
CA ALA A 79 1.31 -4.47 0.97
C ALA A 79 2.25 -5.02 2.03
N LEU A 80 2.06 -6.29 2.42
CA LEU A 80 2.90 -6.98 3.39
C LEU A 80 4.37 -7.07 2.92
N LEU A 81 4.58 -7.17 1.61
CA LEU A 81 5.90 -7.29 0.99
C LEU A 81 6.44 -5.95 0.50
N VAL A 82 5.55 -4.99 0.22
CA VAL A 82 5.90 -3.67 -0.29
C VAL A 82 6.29 -2.71 0.83
N PHE A 83 5.59 -2.72 1.97
CA PHE A 83 5.90 -1.80 3.05
C PHE A 83 7.25 -2.16 3.70
N LYS A 84 8.14 -1.16 3.80
CA LYS A 84 9.44 -1.28 4.47
C LYS A 84 9.53 -0.28 5.63
N GLY A 85 9.96 -0.77 6.77
CA GLY A 85 10.16 -0.01 8.01
C GLY A 85 10.29 -0.98 9.19
N ASP A 86 10.64 -0.49 10.38
CA ASP A 86 11.05 -1.31 11.52
C ASP A 86 10.03 -2.41 11.89
N VAL A 87 8.72 -2.08 11.85
CA VAL A 87 7.64 -3.06 12.10
C VAL A 87 7.63 -4.18 11.06
N TYR A 88 7.83 -3.85 9.78
CA TYR A 88 7.80 -4.81 8.68
C TYR A 88 9.12 -5.60 8.59
N GLN A 89 10.24 -4.98 8.97
CA GLN A 89 11.52 -5.68 9.13
C GLN A 89 11.46 -6.68 10.29
N GLY A 90 10.82 -6.33 11.41
CA GLY A 90 10.60 -7.28 12.51
C GLY A 90 9.58 -8.37 12.17
N LEU A 91 8.67 -8.11 11.23
CA LEU A 91 7.69 -9.09 10.76
C LEU A 91 8.29 -10.14 9.81
N GLN A 92 9.33 -9.76 9.05
CA GLN A 92 10.04 -10.63 8.10
C GLN A 92 9.10 -11.42 7.18
N ALA A 93 8.17 -10.71 6.56
CA ALA A 93 7.12 -11.33 5.75
C ALA A 93 7.65 -12.05 4.50
N GLU A 94 8.85 -11.71 4.05
CA GLU A 94 9.60 -12.42 3.01
C GLU A 94 9.85 -13.89 3.34
N ASP A 95 9.93 -14.25 4.62
CA ASP A 95 10.19 -15.62 5.08
C ASP A 95 8.91 -16.42 5.34
N PHE A 96 7.73 -15.79 5.16
CA PHE A 96 6.45 -16.43 5.43
C PHE A 96 6.17 -17.57 4.45
N LYS A 97 5.79 -18.73 4.99
CA LYS A 97 5.28 -19.83 4.19
C LYS A 97 3.79 -19.63 3.91
N LYS A 98 3.25 -20.44 3.01
CA LYS A 98 1.80 -20.43 2.66
C LYS A 98 0.87 -20.50 3.89
N GLY A 99 1.27 -21.24 4.93
CA GLY A 99 0.52 -21.32 6.19
C GLY A 99 0.48 -19.98 6.93
N ASP A 100 1.62 -19.31 7.03
CA ASP A 100 1.76 -18.02 7.70
C ASP A 100 1.02 -16.92 6.94
N LEU A 101 1.11 -16.92 5.61
CA LEU A 101 0.34 -16.00 4.75
C LEU A 101 -1.18 -16.19 4.91
N ASN A 102 -1.65 -17.44 5.00
CA ASN A 102 -3.07 -17.74 5.25
C ASN A 102 -3.53 -17.28 6.63
N PHE A 103 -2.66 -17.42 7.64
CA PHE A 103 -2.93 -16.93 8.98
C PHE A 103 -2.99 -15.39 9.00
N ALA A 104 -1.99 -14.72 8.42
CA ALA A 104 -1.96 -13.28 8.27
C ALA A 104 -3.21 -12.74 7.54
N GLN A 105 -3.73 -13.46 6.54
CA GLN A 105 -4.94 -13.05 5.83
C GLN A 105 -6.17 -13.01 6.72
N LYS A 106 -6.25 -13.93 7.69
CA LYS A 106 -7.34 -13.98 8.65
C LYS A 106 -7.14 -12.99 9.80
N HIS A 107 -5.91 -12.81 10.26
CA HIS A 107 -5.60 -12.18 11.53
C HIS A 107 -4.89 -10.82 11.47
N LEU A 108 -4.32 -10.42 10.33
CA LEU A 108 -3.55 -9.19 10.19
C LEU A 108 -4.28 -8.17 9.30
N ARG A 109 -4.34 -6.92 9.77
CA ARG A 109 -4.82 -5.78 8.99
C ARG A 109 -3.78 -4.67 8.93
N ILE A 110 -3.63 -4.05 7.77
CA ILE A 110 -2.81 -2.84 7.61
C ILE A 110 -3.75 -1.67 7.32
N LEU A 111 -3.63 -0.60 8.10
CA LEU A 111 -4.39 0.64 7.86
C LEU A 111 -3.75 1.45 6.73
N SER A 112 -4.56 2.20 6.00
CA SER A 112 -4.13 3.06 4.90
C SER A 112 -5.06 4.25 4.75
N GLY A 113 -4.48 5.45 4.67
CA GLY A 113 -5.27 6.65 4.40
C GLY A 113 -5.98 6.61 3.03
N LEU A 114 -5.33 6.04 2.01
CA LEU A 114 -5.89 6.00 0.66
C LEU A 114 -6.88 4.84 0.44
N TYR A 115 -6.63 3.71 1.10
CA TYR A 115 -7.35 2.47 0.84
C TYR A 115 -8.14 1.93 2.04
N GLY A 116 -8.17 2.67 3.15
CA GLY A 116 -8.90 2.31 4.36
C GLY A 116 -8.19 1.27 5.20
N ALA A 117 -8.65 0.03 5.14
CA ALA A 117 -8.05 -1.09 5.86
C ALA A 117 -7.96 -2.32 4.98
N PHE A 118 -6.83 -3.00 5.05
CA PHE A 118 -6.49 -4.11 4.17
C PHE A 118 -6.30 -5.41 4.97
N LYS A 119 -6.91 -6.53 4.55
CA LYS A 119 -6.49 -7.92 4.84
C LYS A 119 -5.13 -8.26 4.21
N SER A 120 -4.15 -8.75 4.96
CA SER A 120 -2.83 -9.09 4.42
C SER A 120 -2.76 -10.54 3.87
N PRO A 121 -2.46 -10.84 2.60
CA PRO A 121 -1.76 -10.00 1.64
C PRO A 121 -2.72 -9.28 0.67
N LEU A 122 -2.67 -7.95 0.66
CA LEU A 122 -3.48 -7.08 -0.22
C LEU A 122 -2.61 -6.18 -1.06
N MET A 123 -2.97 -5.95 -2.31
CA MET A 123 -2.24 -5.08 -3.23
C MET A 123 -2.24 -3.59 -2.80
N LEU A 124 -1.09 -2.93 -2.95
CA LEU A 124 -0.89 -1.48 -2.90
C LEU A 124 -0.67 -0.91 -4.29
#